data_AF-A0A9D1FHH0-F1
#
_entry.id   AF-A0A9D1FHH0-F1
#
_cell.length_a   1.000
_cell.length_b   1.000
_cell.length_c   1.000
_cell.angle_alpha   90.00
_cell.angle_beta   90.00
_cell.angle_gamma   90.00
#
_symmetry.space_group_name_H-M   'P 1'
#
loop_
_entity.id
_entity.type
_entity.pdbx_description
1 polymer ?
#
loop_
_entity_poly.entity_id
_entity_poly.type
_entity_poly.pdbx_seq_one_letter_code
_entity_poly.pdbx_strand_id
1 'polypeptide(L)'
;MLKGNLTCEDISRLILPYIDDKLNEDKRNRVALHLRNCPFCMEKYRIIKSLFDTIKQKNIQRAKKFQQYKLLSAYCDNEVSQNTKDNIEASLALSCDLVRRVLKINTLKKILNDTFEKKFENIELNLEKKVIERLKSQSIASRIKKFFLKN
;
A
#
# COMPACT_ATOMS: atom_id res chain seq x y z
N MET A 1 42.40 18.23 26.53
CA MET A 1 41.51 17.69 25.47
C MET A 1 41.03 16.30 25.90
N LEU A 2 39.77 16.18 26.34
CA LEU A 2 39.20 14.90 26.75
C LEU A 2 38.93 14.03 25.52
N LYS A 3 39.66 12.92 25.37
CA LYS A 3 39.42 11.89 24.36
C LYS A 3 38.01 11.32 24.58
N GLY A 4 37.10 11.49 23.61
CA GLY A 4 35.78 10.82 23.61
C GLY A 4 34.53 11.71 23.47
N ASN A 5 34.67 13.03 23.35
CA ASN A 5 33.51 13.92 23.17
C ASN A 5 33.03 13.93 21.71
N LEU A 6 31.78 13.51 21.48
CA LEU A 6 31.11 13.64 20.19
C LEU A 6 31.05 15.12 19.78
N THR A 7 31.32 15.39 18.51
CA THR A 7 31.13 16.72 17.92
C THR A 7 29.65 16.94 17.57
N CYS A 8 29.25 18.20 17.36
CA CYS A 8 27.90 18.51 16.87
C CYS A 8 27.59 17.85 15.51
N GLU A 9 28.63 17.61 14.71
CA GLU A 9 28.52 16.92 13.41
C GLU A 9 28.24 15.43 13.62
N ASP A 10 28.91 14.78 14.57
CA ASP A 10 28.64 13.39 14.94
C ASP A 10 27.21 13.22 15.44
N ILE A 11 26.73 14.15 16.26
CA ILE A 11 25.36 14.15 16.76
C ILE A 11 24.35 14.28 15.62
N SER A 12 24.64 15.10 14.60
CA SER A 12 23.76 15.24 13.44
C SER A 12 23.57 13.91 12.69
N ARG A 13 24.60 13.04 12.68
CA ARG A 13 24.52 11.69 12.12
C ARG A 13 23.84 10.69 13.05
N LEU A 14 24.01 10.86 14.36
CA LEU A 14 23.57 9.91 15.39
C LEU A 14 22.15 10.18 15.92
N ILE A 15 21.56 11.36 15.70
CA ILE A 15 20.23 11.72 16.22
C ILE A 15 19.15 10.73 15.78
N LEU A 16 19.10 10.35 14.50
CA LEU A 16 18.07 9.44 14.01
C LEU A 16 18.20 8.03 14.61
N PRO A 17 19.36 7.36 14.56
CA PRO A 17 19.56 6.10 15.27
C PRO A 17 19.33 6.18 16.78
N TYR A 18 19.65 7.32 17.41
CA TYR A 18 19.41 7.55 18.84
C TYR A 18 17.90 7.60 19.17
N ILE A 19 17.11 8.30 18.34
CA ILE A 19 15.65 8.39 18.49
C ILE A 19 14.98 7.04 18.25
N ASP A 20 15.49 6.25 17.30
CA ASP A 20 14.95 4.95 16.91
C ASP A 20 15.48 3.78 17.77
N ASP A 21 16.21 4.07 18.85
CA ASP A 21 16.81 3.09 19.76
C ASP A 21 17.70 2.03 19.08
N LYS A 22 18.47 2.47 18.08
CA LYS A 22 19.38 1.64 17.28
C LYS A 22 20.85 1.83 17.63
N LEU A 23 21.13 2.54 18.73
CA LEU A 23 22.49 2.72 19.23
C LEU A 23 22.78 1.73 20.35
N ASN A 24 24.02 1.25 20.41
CA ASN A 24 24.50 0.54 21.59
C ASN A 24 24.55 1.50 22.80
N GLU A 25 24.58 0.93 23.99
CA GLU A 25 24.50 1.66 25.26
C GLU A 25 25.59 2.75 25.39
N ASP A 26 26.83 2.42 25.03
CA ASP A 26 27.96 3.36 25.05
C ASP A 26 27.73 4.59 24.18
N LYS A 27 27.31 4.40 22.92
CA LYS A 27 27.04 5.53 22.00
C LYS A 27 25.82 6.30 22.45
N ARG A 28 24.80 5.62 22.98
CA ARG A 28 23.60 6.25 23.53
C ARG A 28 23.95 7.19 24.68
N ASN A 29 24.78 6.74 25.61
CA ASN A 29 25.25 7.53 26.75
C ASN A 29 26.05 8.76 26.31
N ARG A 30 26.94 8.60 25.32
CA ARG A 30 27.71 9.73 24.76
C ARG A 30 26.82 10.75 24.05
N VAL A 31 25.82 10.30 23.28
CA VAL A 31 24.84 11.20 22.65
C VAL A 31 24.03 11.94 23.70
N ALA A 32 23.52 11.24 24.72
CA ALA A 32 22.77 11.84 25.82
C ALA A 32 23.59 12.89 26.58
N LEU A 33 24.87 12.60 26.85
CA LEU A 33 25.79 13.55 27.49
C LEU A 33 25.98 14.81 26.63
N HIS A 34 26.18 14.65 25.31
CA HIS A 34 26.31 15.80 24.42
C HIS A 34 25.03 16.63 24.36
N LEU A 35 23.85 16.00 24.23
CA LEU A 35 22.56 16.70 24.19
C LEU A 35 22.28 17.48 25.48
N ARG A 36 22.76 16.99 26.63
CA ARG A 36 22.69 17.73 27.91
C ARG A 36 23.57 18.98 27.91
N ASN A 37 24.73 18.94 27.25
CA ASN A 37 25.73 19.99 27.32
C ASN A 37 25.68 20.97 26.14
N CYS A 38 25.02 20.62 25.03
CA CYS A 38 24.93 21.45 23.83
C CYS A 38 23.47 21.86 23.54
N PRO A 39 23.08 23.11 23.82
CA PRO A 39 21.70 23.57 23.60
C PRO A 39 21.30 23.54 22.13
N PHE A 40 22.23 23.83 21.21
CA PHE A 40 21.97 23.80 19.77
C PHE A 40 21.60 22.39 19.27
N CYS A 41 22.36 21.37 19.71
CA CYS A 41 22.07 19.99 19.36
C CYS A 41 20.80 19.48 20.06
N MET A 42 20.51 19.94 21.28
CA MET A 42 19.27 19.61 21.98
C MET A 42 18.03 20.13 21.23
N GLU A 43 18.11 21.35 20.69
CA GLU A 43 16.99 21.91 19.93
C GLU A 43 16.76 21.16 18.62
N LYS A 44 17.83 20.83 17.89
CA LYS A 44 17.75 19.94 16.72
C LYS A 44 17.11 18.60 17.07
N TYR A 45 17.53 17.98 18.18
CA TYR A 45 16.96 16.73 18.66
C TYR A 45 15.46 16.87 18.93
N ARG A 46 15.00 17.93 19.62
CA ARG A 46 13.57 18.15 19.92
C ARG A 46 12.73 18.24 18.65
N ILE A 47 13.19 19.01 17.66
CA ILE A 47 12.49 19.17 16.37
C ILE A 47 12.38 17.82 15.67
N ILE A 48 13.51 17.10 15.52
CA ILE A 48 13.54 15.82 14.81
C ILE A 48 12.72 14.77 15.57
N LYS A 49 12.76 14.75 16.91
CA LYS A 49 12.00 13.83 17.75
C LYS A 49 10.49 14.06 17.60
N SER A 50 10.04 15.31 17.62
CA SER A 50 8.63 15.67 17.41
C SER A 50 8.12 15.22 16.04
N LEU A 51 8.91 15.45 14.99
CA LEU A 51 8.58 14.99 13.63
C LEU A 51 8.53 13.46 13.55
N PHE A 52 9.52 12.78 14.13
CA PHE A 52 9.59 11.32 14.17
C PHE A 52 8.36 10.72 14.86
N ASP A 53 8.00 11.25 16.04
CA ASP A 53 6.84 10.76 16.80
C ASP A 53 5.53 11.01 16.05
N THR A 54 5.39 12.16 15.40
CA THR A 54 4.24 12.48 14.54
C THR A 54 4.11 11.49 13.37
N ILE A 55 5.22 11.18 12.70
CA ILE A 55 5.23 10.21 11.58
C ILE A 55 4.90 8.81 12.10
N LYS A 56 5.49 8.41 13.23
CA LYS A 56 5.24 7.11 13.87
C LYS A 56 3.76 6.94 14.22
N GLN A 57 3.14 7.96 14.81
CA GLN A 57 1.71 7.95 15.12
C GLN A 57 0.84 7.86 13.86
N LYS A 58 1.14 8.66 12.82
CA LYS A 58 0.43 8.60 11.54
C LYS A 58 0.53 7.21 10.90
N ASN A 59 1.70 6.56 10.97
CA ASN A 59 1.89 5.22 10.42
C ASN A 59 1.10 4.16 11.21
N ILE A 60 1.04 4.25 12.54
CA ILE A 60 0.21 3.38 13.37
C ILE A 60 -1.28 3.56 13.02
N GLN A 61 -1.75 4.80 12.86
CA GLN A 61 -3.13 5.08 12.45
C GLN A 61 -3.43 4.54 11.05
N ARG A 62 -2.50 4.70 10.10
CA ARG A 62 -2.61 4.12 8.74
C ARG A 62 -2.69 2.61 8.77
N ALA A 63 -1.86 1.94 9.56
CA ALA A 63 -1.88 0.49 9.72
C ALA A 63 -3.22 0.00 10.29
N LYS A 64 -3.73 0.66 11.34
CA LYS A 64 -5.06 0.36 11.90
C LYS A 64 -6.18 0.55 10.86
N LYS A 65 -6.15 1.67 10.14
CA LYS A 65 -7.13 1.97 9.09
C LYS A 65 -7.08 0.93 7.96
N PHE A 66 -5.89 0.51 7.56
CA PHE A 66 -5.68 -0.52 6.55
C PHE A 66 -6.27 -1.87 6.99
N GLN A 67 -5.99 -2.31 8.22
CA GLN A 67 -6.58 -3.55 8.76
C GLN A 67 -8.11 -3.48 8.79
N GLN A 68 -8.67 -2.33 9.16
CA GLN A 68 -10.12 -2.13 9.14
C GLN A 68 -10.70 -2.21 7.72
N TYR A 69 -10.05 -1.61 6.72
CA TYR A 69 -10.50 -1.76 5.33
C TYR A 69 -10.41 -3.20 4.85
N LYS A 70 -9.35 -3.93 5.20
CA LYS A 70 -9.21 -5.35 4.86
C LYS A 70 -10.37 -6.17 5.43
N LEU A 71 -10.71 -5.95 6.70
CA LEU A 71 -11.84 -6.62 7.35
C LEU A 71 -13.18 -6.27 6.70
N LEU A 72 -13.43 -4.98 6.43
CA LEU A 72 -14.67 -4.55 5.79
C LEU A 72 -14.79 -5.07 4.35
N SER A 73 -13.67 -5.21 3.63
CA SER A 73 -13.65 -5.81 2.29
C SER A 73 -14.08 -7.28 2.34
N ALA A 74 -13.46 -8.07 3.23
CA ALA A 74 -13.83 -9.47 3.43
C ALA A 74 -15.31 -9.61 3.84
N TYR A 75 -15.82 -8.68 4.67
CA TYR A 75 -17.24 -8.62 5.00
C TYR A 75 -18.13 -8.37 3.77
N CYS A 76 -17.78 -7.40 2.91
CA CYS A 76 -18.51 -7.14 1.67
C CYS A 76 -18.56 -8.36 0.73
N ASP A 77 -17.54 -9.20 0.79
CA ASP A 77 -17.42 -10.42 -0.02
C ASP A 77 -17.97 -11.68 0.70
N ASN A 78 -18.54 -11.53 1.89
CA ASN A 78 -19.02 -12.62 2.76
C ASN A 78 -17.93 -13.66 3.13
N GLU A 79 -16.67 -13.25 3.17
CA GLU A 79 -15.51 -14.11 3.51
C GLU A 79 -15.17 -14.10 5.01
N VAL A 80 -16.08 -13.61 5.86
CA VAL A 80 -15.89 -13.53 7.32
C VAL A 80 -16.76 -14.57 8.04
N SER A 81 -16.33 -15.02 9.22
CA SER A 81 -17.14 -15.91 10.05
C SER A 81 -18.39 -15.21 10.58
N GLN A 82 -19.44 -15.98 10.91
CA GLN A 82 -20.72 -15.42 11.38
C GLN A 82 -20.56 -14.53 12.62
N ASN A 83 -19.80 -14.98 13.63
CA ASN A 83 -19.51 -14.15 14.81
C ASN A 83 -18.81 -12.83 14.45
N THR A 84 -17.90 -12.85 13.46
CA THR A 84 -17.23 -11.62 13.01
C THR A 84 -18.21 -10.70 12.28
N LYS A 85 -19.12 -11.28 11.49
CA LYS A 85 -20.18 -10.58 10.78
C LYS A 85 -21.08 -9.81 11.74
N ASP A 86 -21.58 -10.48 12.78
CA ASP A 86 -22.46 -9.88 13.79
C ASP A 86 -21.77 -8.70 14.50
N ASN A 87 -20.48 -8.85 14.84
CA ASN A 87 -19.69 -7.78 15.44
C ASN A 87 -19.48 -6.57 14.51
N ILE A 88 -19.29 -6.81 13.21
CA ILE A 88 -19.18 -5.75 12.21
C ILE A 88 -20.53 -5.04 12.05
N GLU A 89 -21.63 -5.78 11.96
CA GLU A 89 -22.99 -5.22 11.84
C GLU A 89 -23.34 -4.34 13.05
N ALA A 90 -23.04 -4.80 14.27
CA ALA A 90 -23.17 -4.00 15.48
C ALA A 90 -22.31 -2.72 15.41
N SER A 91 -21.07 -2.83 14.93
CA SER A 91 -20.17 -1.68 14.77
C SER A 91 -20.67 -0.69 13.71
N LEU A 92 -21.28 -1.18 12.64
CA LEU A 92 -21.86 -0.37 11.56
C LEU A 92 -23.09 0.41 12.06
N ALA A 93 -23.93 -0.22 12.89
CA ALA A 93 -25.07 0.44 13.51
C ALA A 93 -24.66 1.64 14.39
N LEU A 94 -23.47 1.57 14.99
CA LEU A 94 -22.95 2.60 15.89
C LEU A 94 -22.05 3.65 15.20
N SER A 95 -21.63 3.43 13.94
CA SER A 95 -20.64 4.28 13.29
C SER A 95 -20.97 4.62 11.83
N CYS A 96 -21.42 5.86 11.61
CA CYS A 96 -21.64 6.39 10.26
C CYS A 96 -20.38 6.34 9.39
N ASP A 97 -19.19 6.47 9.99
CA ASP A 97 -17.93 6.42 9.24
C ASP A 97 -17.61 5.03 8.72
N LEU A 98 -17.98 3.97 9.46
CA LEU A 98 -17.83 2.60 8.98
C LEU A 98 -18.81 2.32 7.83
N VAL A 99 -20.07 2.78 7.95
CA VAL A 99 -21.07 2.68 6.89
C VAL A 99 -20.56 3.34 5.61
N ARG A 100 -20.04 4.58 5.70
CA ARG A 100 -19.45 5.28 4.53
C ARG A 100 -18.30 4.49 3.90
N ARG A 101 -17.51 3.76 4.68
CA ARG A 101 -16.40 2.95 4.15
C ARG A 101 -16.90 1.71 3.42
N VAL A 102 -17.87 0.99 3.99
CA VAL A 102 -18.52 -0.15 3.32
C VAL A 102 -19.13 0.28 1.99
N LEU A 103 -19.86 1.40 1.98
CA LEU A 103 -20.42 1.95 0.75
C LEU A 103 -19.34 2.27 -0.29
N LYS A 104 -18.22 2.88 0.12
CA LYS A 104 -17.09 3.14 -0.78
C LYS A 104 -16.49 1.87 -1.38
N ILE A 105 -16.32 0.80 -0.58
CA ILE A 105 -15.82 -0.49 -1.06
C ILE A 105 -16.78 -1.05 -2.12
N ASN A 106 -18.09 -1.09 -1.83
CA ASN A 106 -19.09 -1.61 -2.77
C ASN A 106 -19.19 -0.77 -4.05
N THR A 107 -19.09 0.56 -3.95
CA THR A 107 -19.06 1.44 -5.12
C THR A 107 -17.83 1.17 -5.98
N LEU A 108 -16.64 0.99 -5.39
CA LEU A 108 -15.43 0.64 -6.13
C LEU A 108 -15.56 -0.72 -6.81
N LYS A 109 -16.10 -1.72 -6.11
CA LYS A 109 -16.38 -3.05 -6.67
C LYS A 109 -17.32 -2.95 -7.89
N LYS A 110 -18.39 -2.16 -7.77
CA LYS A 110 -19.32 -1.92 -8.88
C LYS A 110 -18.64 -1.24 -10.06
N ILE A 111 -17.90 -0.16 -9.84
CA ILE A 111 -17.17 0.55 -10.92
C ILE A 111 -16.20 -0.40 -11.62
N LEU A 112 -15.49 -1.22 -10.86
CA LEU A 112 -14.54 -2.18 -11.41
C LEU A 112 -15.25 -3.20 -12.30
N ASN A 113 -16.32 -3.81 -11.80
CA ASN A 113 -17.14 -4.76 -12.56
C ASN A 113 -17.72 -4.11 -13.81
N ASP A 114 -18.37 -2.95 -13.70
CA ASP A 114 -18.95 -2.22 -14.84
C ASP A 114 -17.88 -1.90 -15.91
N THR A 115 -16.65 -1.58 -15.48
CA THR A 115 -15.52 -1.32 -16.39
C THR A 115 -15.07 -2.60 -17.08
N PHE A 116 -15.01 -3.72 -16.36
CA PHE A 116 -14.69 -5.01 -16.93
C PHE A 116 -15.75 -5.46 -17.93
N GLU A 117 -17.03 -5.48 -17.56
CA GLU A 117 -18.15 -5.87 -18.43
C GLU A 117 -18.14 -5.06 -19.74
N LYS A 118 -18.05 -3.73 -19.66
CA LYS A 118 -17.97 -2.86 -20.85
C LYS A 118 -16.77 -3.19 -21.74
N LYS A 119 -15.63 -3.57 -21.15
CA LYS A 119 -14.43 -3.93 -21.93
C LYS A 119 -14.60 -5.30 -22.61
N PHE A 120 -15.27 -6.25 -21.96
CA PHE A 120 -15.52 -7.58 -22.49
C PHE A 120 -16.62 -7.61 -23.54
N GLU A 121 -17.72 -6.87 -23.38
CA GLU A 121 -18.75 -6.71 -24.43
C GLU A 121 -18.14 -6.22 -25.76
N ASN A 122 -17.20 -5.27 -25.69
CA ASN A 122 -16.49 -4.75 -26.87
C ASN A 122 -15.50 -5.76 -27.49
N ILE A 123 -15.01 -6.72 -26.70
CA ILE A 123 -14.06 -7.75 -27.11
C ILE A 123 -14.79 -8.94 -27.76
N GLU A 124 -15.88 -9.42 -27.18
CA GLU A 124 -16.67 -10.55 -27.70
C GLU A 124 -17.25 -10.25 -29.08
N LEU A 125 -17.77 -9.04 -29.30
CA LEU A 125 -18.38 -8.63 -30.58
C LEU A 125 -17.43 -8.69 -31.80
N ASN A 126 -16.11 -8.82 -31.59
CA ASN A 126 -15.11 -8.79 -32.65
C ASN A 126 -14.12 -9.96 -32.64
N LEU A 127 -14.07 -10.78 -31.58
CA LEU A 127 -13.13 -11.91 -31.51
C LEU A 127 -13.52 -13.01 -32.50
N GLU A 128 -14.79 -13.39 -32.53
CA GLU A 128 -15.29 -14.43 -33.41
C GLU A 128 -15.03 -14.08 -34.88
N LYS A 129 -15.34 -12.83 -35.27
CA LYS A 129 -15.08 -12.31 -36.61
C LYS A 129 -13.60 -12.33 -36.96
N LYS A 130 -12.72 -11.86 -36.06
CA LYS A 130 -11.25 -11.85 -36.27
C LYS A 130 -10.66 -13.26 -36.35
N VAL A 131 -11.15 -14.21 -35.55
CA VAL A 131 -10.73 -15.61 -35.59
C VAL A 131 -11.18 -16.27 -36.89
N ILE A 132 -12.43 -16.07 -37.30
CA ILE A 132 -12.96 -16.58 -38.57
C ILE A 132 -12.20 -15.99 -39.77
N GLU A 133 -11.89 -14.69 -39.77
CA GLU A 133 -11.07 -14.04 -40.81
C GLU A 133 -9.64 -14.63 -40.88
N ARG A 134 -9.00 -14.87 -39.73
CA ARG A 134 -7.69 -15.55 -39.69
C ARG A 134 -7.75 -16.99 -40.19
N LEU A 135 -8.77 -17.75 -39.82
CA LEU A 135 -8.95 -19.12 -40.28
C LEU A 135 -9.23 -19.19 -41.79
N LYS A 136 -10.07 -18.29 -42.32
CA LYS A 136 -10.35 -18.18 -43.76
C LYS A 136 -9.09 -17.84 -44.55
N SER A 137 -8.33 -16.84 -44.12
CA SER A 137 -7.07 -16.43 -44.78
C SER A 137 -5.99 -17.52 -44.74
N GLN A 138 -5.90 -18.31 -43.66
CA GLN A 138 -4.99 -19.45 -43.57
C GLN A 138 -5.38 -20.62 -44.50
N SER A 139 -6.68 -20.90 -44.66
CA SER A 139 -7.15 -21.96 -45.57
C SER A 139 -6.96 -21.64 -47.06
N ILE A 140 -7.02 -20.36 -47.42
CA ILE A 140 -6.87 -19.91 -48.82
C ILE A 140 -5.39 -19.84 -49.19
N ALA A 141 -4.54 -19.31 -48.31
CA ALA A 141 -3.09 -19.21 -48.56
C ALA A 141 -2.40 -20.58 -48.69
N SER A 142 -2.83 -21.58 -47.91
CA SER A 142 -2.29 -22.96 -47.97
C SER A 142 -2.77 -23.74 -49.20
N ARG A 143 -3.98 -23.43 -49.73
CA ARG A 143 -4.50 -24.02 -50.98
C ARG A 143 -3.85 -23.43 -52.24
N ILE A 144 -3.64 -22.11 -52.29
CA ILE A 144 -3.02 -21.44 -53.45
C ILE A 144 -1.54 -21.86 -53.60
N LYS A 145 -0.77 -21.96 -52.50
CA LYS A 145 0.62 -22.46 -52.56
C LYS A 145 0.71 -23.90 -53.09
N LYS A 146 -0.20 -24.79 -52.71
CA LYS A 146 -0.22 -26.17 -53.22
C LYS A 146 -0.63 -26.27 -54.70
N PHE A 147 -1.42 -25.32 -55.20
CA PHE A 147 -1.87 -25.29 -56.59
C PHE A 147 -0.80 -24.74 -57.55
N PHE A 148 -0.01 -23.75 -57.12
CA PHE A 148 1.01 -23.12 -57.97
C PHE A 148 2.42 -23.71 -57.86
N LEU A 149 2.69 -24.60 -56.89
CA LEU A 149 3.98 -25.32 -56.77
C LEU A 149 3.94 -26.75 -57.36
N LYS A 150 2.89 -27.09 -58.10
CA LYS A 150 2.72 -28.40 -58.75
C LYS A 150 2.64 -28.35 -60.28
N ASN A 151 2.91 -27.19 -60.88
CA ASN A 151 3.13 -27.03 -62.32
C ASN A 151 4.60 -26.68 -62.57
#